data_AF-X1NK21-F1
#
_entry.id   AF-X1NK21-F1
#
_cell.length_a   1.000
_cell.length_b   1.000
_cell.length_c   1.000
_cell.angle_alpha   90.00
_cell.angle_beta   90.00
_cell.angle_gamma   90.00
#
_symmetry.space_group_name_H-M   'P 1'
#
loop_
_entity.id
_entity.type
_entity.pdbx_description
1 polymer ?
#
loop_
_entity_poly.entity_id
_entity_poly.type
_entity_poly.pdbx_seq_one_letter_code
_entity_poly.pdbx_strand_id
1 'polypeptide(L)' 'EKFRDRFIDYDDERLTEIMKGYVMQAVFYHLKLDPFCVDKRCRLWNAHWQEEMLEAQLSQPEFCEQHERELA' A
#
# COMPACT_ATOMS: atom_id res chain seq x y z
N GLU A 1 15.17 17.55 12.41
CA GLU A 1 15.09 16.18 11.86
C GLU A 1 14.57 16.22 10.45
N LYS A 2 15.36 15.76 9.46
CA LYS A 2 15.06 15.92 8.03
C LYS A 2 14.16 14.82 7.45
N PHE A 3 14.07 13.69 8.14
CA PHE A 3 13.42 12.46 7.66
C PHE A 3 12.30 11.97 8.57
N ARG A 4 11.95 12.72 9.62
CA ARG A 4 10.84 12.38 10.49
C ARG A 4 9.59 12.10 9.62
N ASP A 5 8.91 11.00 9.92
CA ASP A 5 7.69 10.50 9.26
C ASP A 5 7.85 10.01 7.80
N ARG A 6 9.04 10.13 7.19
CA ARG A 6 9.31 9.68 5.80
C ARG A 6 9.80 8.23 5.70
N PHE A 7 9.90 7.55 6.83
CA PHE A 7 10.26 6.14 6.93
C PHE A 7 9.57 5.53 8.15
N ILE A 8 9.56 4.20 8.21
CA ILE A 8 9.06 3.43 9.35
C ILE A 8 10.20 3.10 10.30
N ASP A 9 10.00 3.40 11.58
CA ASP A 9 10.93 3.07 12.65
C ASP A 9 10.40 1.89 13.50
N TYR A 10 11.19 1.47 14.49
CA TYR A 10 10.74 0.51 15.49
C TYR A 10 9.55 1.06 16.29
N ASP A 11 8.59 0.19 16.61
CA ASP A 11 7.35 0.51 17.34
C ASP A 11 6.48 1.61 16.68
N ASP A 12 6.65 1.82 15.38
CA ASP A 12 5.84 2.76 14.62
C ASP A 12 4.38 2.28 14.54
N GLU A 13 3.45 3.11 15.02
CA GLU A 13 2.02 2.81 15.04
C GLU A 13 1.44 2.53 13.64
N ARG A 14 2.09 3.03 12.58
CA ARG A 14 1.67 2.84 11.18
C ARG A 14 1.98 1.43 10.66
N LEU A 15 2.85 0.66 11.33
CA LEU A 15 3.26 -0.67 10.91
C LEU A 15 2.06 -1.60 10.67
N THR A 16 1.09 -1.58 11.59
CA THR A 16 -0.08 -2.46 11.47
C THR A 16 -0.90 -2.14 10.21
N GLU A 17 -1.08 -0.86 9.89
CA GLU A 17 -1.80 -0.47 8.67
C GLU A 17 -1.02 -0.86 7.41
N ILE A 18 0.29 -0.66 7.38
CA ILE A 18 1.12 -1.06 6.23
C ILE A 18 1.06 -2.58 6.02
N MET A 19 1.13 -3.36 7.09
CA MET A 19 1.06 -4.82 7.01
C MET A 19 -0.28 -5.31 6.47
N LYS A 20 -1.40 -4.63 6.79
CA LYS A 20 -2.71 -4.97 6.21
C LYS A 20 -2.71 -4.87 4.70
N GLY A 21 -2.08 -3.85 4.11
CA GLY A 21 -2.06 -3.72 2.65
C GLY A 21 -1.11 -4.70 1.97
N TYR A 22 0.01 -5.08 2.58
CA TYR A 22 0.82 -6.20 2.07
C TYR A 22 0.06 -7.53 2.09
N VAL A 23 -0.71 -7.81 3.16
CA VAL A 23 -1.60 -8.97 3.19
C VAL A 23 -2.66 -8.86 2.10
N MET A 24 -3.25 -7.69 1.89
CA MET A 24 -4.21 -7.44 0.82
C MET A 24 -3.61 -7.72 -0.57
N GLN A 25 -2.37 -7.27 -0.84
CA GLN A 25 -1.66 -7.56 -2.10
C GLN A 25 -1.52 -9.06 -2.35
N ALA A 26 -1.10 -9.82 -1.33
CA ALA A 26 -0.95 -11.27 -1.45
C ALA A 26 -2.30 -11.97 -1.70
N VAL A 27 -3.35 -11.56 -0.97
CA VAL A 27 -4.71 -12.11 -1.14
C VAL A 27 -5.26 -11.75 -2.52
N PHE A 28 -5.13 -10.51 -2.96
CA PHE A 28 -5.60 -10.06 -4.27
C PHE A 28 -4.94 -10.84 -5.40
N TYR A 29 -3.60 -10.96 -5.36
CA TYR A 29 -2.86 -11.77 -6.33
C TYR A 29 -3.33 -13.22 -6.35
N HIS A 30 -3.54 -13.83 -5.18
CA HIS A 30 -4.03 -15.21 -5.10
C HIS A 30 -5.42 -15.38 -5.71
N LEU A 31 -6.32 -14.40 -5.53
CA LEU A 31 -7.69 -14.46 -6.02
C LEU A 31 -7.84 -14.12 -7.50
N LYS A 32 -7.04 -13.18 -8.02
CA LYS A 32 -7.19 -12.64 -9.38
C LYS A 32 -6.12 -13.12 -10.35
N LEU A 33 -4.97 -13.58 -9.84
CA LEU A 33 -3.75 -13.84 -10.62
C LEU A 33 -3.30 -12.60 -11.43
N ASP A 34 -3.75 -11.42 -11.03
CA ASP A 34 -3.40 -10.14 -11.64
C ASP A 34 -2.17 -9.56 -10.92
N PRO A 35 -1.13 -9.10 -11.63
CA PRO A 35 0.02 -8.43 -11.01
C PRO A 35 -0.36 -7.21 -10.16
N PHE A 36 0.65 -6.66 -9.48
CA PHE A 36 0.54 -5.42 -8.74
C PHE A 36 -0.02 -4.27 -9.60
N CYS A 37 -0.75 -3.37 -8.96
CA CYS A 37 -1.29 -2.18 -9.61
C CYS A 37 -0.14 -1.35 -10.22
N VAL A 38 -0.43 -0.57 -11.27
CA VAL A 38 0.51 0.37 -11.88
C VAL A 38 0.41 1.79 -11.31
N ASP A 39 -0.67 2.08 -10.59
CA ASP A 39 -0.87 3.37 -9.92
C ASP A 39 -0.15 3.37 -8.57
N LYS A 40 0.86 4.25 -8.44
CA LYS A 40 1.70 4.37 -7.25
C LYS A 40 0.95 4.74 -5.98
N ARG A 41 -0.24 5.33 -6.12
CA ARG A 41 -1.07 5.73 -4.97
C ARG A 41 -2.06 4.67 -4.55
N CYS A 42 -2.22 3.59 -5.32
CA CYS A 42 -3.08 2.46 -4.97
C CYS A 42 -2.39 1.57 -3.93
N ARG A 43 -3.13 1.09 -2.92
CA ARG A 43 -2.61 0.15 -1.91
C ARG A 43 -2.10 -1.18 -2.49
N LEU A 44 -2.49 -1.52 -3.72
CA LEU A 44 -1.99 -2.68 -4.46
C LEU A 44 -0.71 -2.40 -5.28
N TRP A 45 -0.10 -1.22 -5.15
CA TRP A 45 1.21 -0.89 -5.73
C TRP A 45 2.36 -1.60 -5.02
N ASN A 46 3.26 -2.21 -5.79
CA ASN A 46 4.50 -2.78 -5.25
C ASN A 46 5.60 -1.72 -5.18
N ALA A 47 5.59 -0.96 -4.08
CA ALA A 47 6.58 0.09 -3.82
C ALA A 47 7.99 -0.48 -3.60
N HIS A 48 8.98 0.15 -4.22
CA HIS A 48 10.39 -0.18 -4.04
C HIS A 48 11.12 0.78 -3.09
N TRP A 49 10.53 1.95 -2.80
CA TRP A 49 11.04 2.94 -1.86
C TRP A 49 10.09 3.14 -0.69
N GLN A 50 10.63 3.44 0.50
CA GLN A 50 9.80 3.67 1.70
C GLN A 50 8.80 4.81 1.51
N GLU A 51 9.20 5.90 0.85
CA GLU A 51 8.29 7.03 0.61
C GLU A 51 7.11 6.64 -0.30
N GLU A 52 7.36 5.85 -1.35
CA GLU A 52 6.30 5.32 -2.21
C GLU A 52 5.41 4.33 -1.46
N MET A 53 5.99 3.51 -0.58
CA MET A 53 5.23 2.57 0.25
C MET A 53 4.30 3.32 1.20
N LEU A 54 4.81 4.34 1.90
CA LEU A 54 4.02 5.17 2.79
C LEU A 54 2.86 5.85 2.05
N GLU A 55 3.14 6.37 0.85
CA GLU A 55 2.11 6.99 0.00
C GLU A 55 1.03 5.96 -0.39
N ALA A 56 1.42 4.79 -0.90
CA ALA A 56 0.48 3.74 -1.31
C ALA A 56 -0.33 3.14 -0.15
N GLN A 57 0.27 3.00 1.04
CA GLN A 57 -0.32 2.25 2.15
C GLN A 57 -1.16 3.08 3.10
N LEU A 58 -0.90 4.40 3.19
CA LEU A 58 -1.50 5.27 4.20
C LEU A 58 -2.31 6.44 3.61
N SER A 59 -2.22 6.69 2.30
CA SER A 59 -2.98 7.78 1.67
C SER A 59 -4.42 7.37 1.36
N GLN A 60 -5.28 8.39 1.22
CA GLN A 60 -6.63 8.24 0.68
C GLN A 60 -6.69 8.78 -0.77
N PRO A 61 -7.50 8.19 -1.66
CA PRO A 61 -8.26 6.95 -1.46
C PRO A 61 -7.34 5.72 -1.33
N GLU A 62 -7.81 4.68 -0.67
CA GLU A 62 -7.05 3.45 -0.41
C GLU A 62 -6.70 2.71 -1.70
N PHE A 63 -7.62 2.68 -2.66
CA PHE A 63 -7.44 2.01 -3.93
C PHE A 63 -7.60 3.01 -5.09
N CYS A 64 -6.99 2.73 -6.24
CA CYS A 64 -7.33 3.47 -7.45
C CYS A 64 -8.77 3.15 -7.87
N GLU A 65 -9.37 4.00 -8.70
CA GLU A 65 -10.78 3.84 -9.11
C GLU A 65 -11.09 2.46 -9.70
N GLN A 66 -10.12 1.83 -10.38
CA GLN A 66 -10.28 0.48 -10.90
C GLN A 66 -10.46 -0.52 -9.76
N HIS A 67 -9.54 -0.54 -8.81
CA HIS A 67 -9.56 -1.51 -7.71
C HIS A 67 -10.67 -1.21 -6.70
N GLU A 68 -11.09 0.05 -6.52
CA GLU A 68 -12.32 0.34 -5.77
C GLU A 68 -13.54 -0.33 -6.39
N ARG A 69 -13.68 -0.28 -7.73
CA ARG A 69 -14.79 -0.94 -8.44
C ARG A 69 -14.71 -2.46 -8.41
N GLU A 70 -13.52 -3.04 -8.32
CA GLU A 70 -13.33 -4.49 -8.29
C GLU A 70 -13.53 -5.10 -6.89
N LEU A 71 -13.35 -4.31 -5.83
CA LEU A 71 -13.48 -4.71 -4.44
C LEU A 71 -14.83 -4.37 -3.79
N ALA A 72 -15.62 -3.51 -4.45
CA ALA A 72 -17.01 -3.20 -4.06
C ALA A 72 -17.97 -4.38 -4.33
#